data_AF-H5WKW2-F1
#
_entry.id   AF-H5WKW2-F1
#
_cell.length_a   1.000
_cell.length_b   1.000
_cell.length_c   1.000
_cell.angle_alpha   90.00
_cell.angle_beta   90.00
_cell.angle_gamma   90.00
#
_symmetry.space_group_name_H-M   'P 1'
#
loop_
_entity.id
_entity.type
_entity.pdbx_description
1 polymer ?
#
loop_
_entity_poly.entity_id
_entity_poly.type
_entity_poly.pdbx_seq_one_letter_code
_entity_poly.pdbx_strand_id
1 'polypeptide(L)'
;MAPFTNESARADLLNRLRRAEGQLRGVQRMIEEGEPCLDIASQMAAVRKALDSAYVRMTVCFMQQELQQRLAPDARRQGELSEVLDEVQALLGKVR
;
A
#
# COMPACT_ATOMS: atom_id res chain seq x y z
N MET A 1 0.17 14.70 14.10
CA MET A 1 -0.12 13.62 13.14
C MET A 1 -1.47 13.03 13.49
N ALA A 2 -2.43 13.12 12.58
CA ALA A 2 -3.75 12.55 12.78
C ALA A 2 -3.68 11.01 12.95
N PRO A 3 -4.52 10.40 13.78
CA PRO A 3 -4.63 8.96 13.84
C PRO A 3 -5.14 8.40 12.50
N PHE A 4 -4.74 7.17 12.18
CA PHE A 4 -5.27 6.45 11.02
C PHE A 4 -6.75 6.09 11.28
N THR A 5 -7.68 6.79 10.63
CA THR A 5 -9.13 6.72 10.88
C THR A 5 -9.93 6.10 9.73
N ASN A 6 -9.34 5.88 8.56
CA ASN A 6 -10.06 5.32 7.41
C ASN A 6 -10.24 3.80 7.57
N GLU A 7 -11.46 3.36 7.90
CA GLU A 7 -11.80 1.94 8.13
C GLU A 7 -11.72 1.10 6.87
N SER A 8 -12.16 1.63 5.72
CA SER A 8 -12.11 0.90 4.45
C SER A 8 -10.67 0.65 4.00
N ALA A 9 -9.81 1.68 4.11
CA ALA A 9 -8.38 1.55 3.85
C ALA A 9 -7.70 0.58 4.84
N ARG A 10 -8.17 0.51 6.10
CA ARG A 10 -7.63 -0.40 7.12
C ARG A 10 -7.65 -1.85 6.66
N ALA A 11 -8.83 -2.31 6.24
CA ALA A 11 -9.03 -3.71 5.89
C ALA A 11 -8.19 -4.11 4.65
N ASP A 12 -8.18 -3.27 3.61
CA ASP A 12 -7.37 -3.52 2.40
C ASP A 12 -5.86 -3.54 2.70
N LEU A 13 -5.36 -2.57 3.47
CA LEU A 13 -3.95 -2.51 3.87
C LEU A 13 -3.53 -3.73 4.69
N LEU A 14 -4.33 -4.11 5.70
CA LEU A 14 -4.04 -5.31 6.50
C LEU A 14 -4.05 -6.58 5.65
N ASN A 15 -4.99 -6.72 4.72
CA ASN A 15 -5.05 -7.87 3.82
C ASN A 15 -3.86 -7.94 2.86
N ARG A 16 -3.31 -6.81 2.43
CA ARG A 16 -2.07 -6.75 1.63
C ARG A 16 -0.85 -7.13 2.46
N LEU A 17 -0.73 -6.57 3.66
CA LEU A 17 0.37 -6.86 4.57
C LEU A 17 0.41 -8.33 4.98
N ARG A 18 -0.75 -8.94 5.29
CA ARG A 18 -0.84 -10.40 5.57
C ARG A 18 -0.38 -11.25 4.40
N ARG A 19 -0.67 -10.85 3.16
CA ARG A 19 -0.17 -11.54 1.97
C ARG A 19 1.34 -11.42 1.83
N ALA A 20 1.88 -10.21 2.01
CA ALA A 20 3.33 -9.98 1.99
C ALA A 20 4.05 -10.79 3.09
N GLU A 21 3.45 -10.90 4.28
CA GLU A 21 3.95 -11.73 5.37
C GLU A 21 4.00 -13.21 4.97
N GLY A 22 2.93 -13.74 4.36
CA GLY A 22 2.90 -15.11 3.86
C GLY A 22 3.98 -15.38 2.79
N GLN A 23 4.19 -14.43 1.88
CA GLN A 23 5.27 -14.52 0.88
C GLN A 23 6.65 -14.51 1.54
N LEU A 24 6.86 -13.66 2.56
CA LEU A 24 8.13 -13.58 3.28
C LEU A 24 8.43 -14.89 4.05
N ARG A 25 7.41 -15.50 4.67
CA ARG A 25 7.53 -16.85 5.26
C ARG A 25 7.89 -17.91 4.21
N GLY A 26 7.38 -17.77 2.98
CA GLY A 26 7.78 -18.60 1.84
C GLY A 26 9.27 -18.45 1.51
N VAL A 27 9.75 -17.21 1.40
CA VAL A 27 11.17 -16.91 1.16
C VAL A 27 12.07 -17.51 2.24
N GLN A 28 11.68 -17.42 3.52
CA GLN A 28 12.43 -18.03 4.62
C GLN A 28 12.58 -19.54 4.44
N ARG A 29 11.49 -20.26 4.14
CA ARG A 29 11.53 -21.70 3.88
C ARG A 29 12.42 -22.06 2.69
N MET A 30 12.33 -21.31 1.59
CA MET A 30 13.19 -21.55 0.41
C MET A 30 14.69 -21.43 0.77
N ILE A 31 15.05 -20.50 1.65
CA ILE A 31 16.43 -20.36 2.14
C ILE A 31 16.82 -21.56 3.01
N GLU A 32 15.94 -22.00 3.92
CA GLU A 32 16.16 -23.16 4.78
C GLU A 32 16.30 -24.47 3.99
N GLU A 33 15.52 -24.61 2.91
CA GLU A 33 15.50 -25.76 2.01
C GLU A 33 16.65 -25.73 0.98
N GLY A 34 17.40 -24.63 0.88
CA GLY A 34 18.54 -24.49 -0.03
C GLY A 34 18.14 -24.33 -1.50
N GLU A 35 17.00 -23.72 -1.77
CA GLU A 35 16.49 -23.48 -3.13
C GLU A 35 17.41 -22.55 -3.95
N PRO A 36 17.32 -22.57 -5.31
CA PRO A 36 18.17 -21.76 -6.16
C PRO A 36 18.08 -20.26 -5.84
N CYS A 37 19.24 -19.59 -5.78
CA CYS A 37 19.32 -18.17 -5.42
C CYS A 37 18.50 -17.26 -6.34
N LEU A 38 18.39 -17.59 -7.63
CA LEU A 38 17.62 -16.80 -8.59
C LEU A 38 16.11 -16.87 -8.30
N ASP A 39 15.62 -18.04 -7.87
CA ASP A 39 14.21 -18.24 -7.53
C ASP A 39 13.87 -17.51 -6.22
N ILE A 40 14.77 -17.59 -5.23
CA ILE A 40 14.65 -16.80 -3.99
C ILE A 40 14.63 -15.31 -4.31
N ALA A 41 15.54 -14.82 -5.15
CA ALA A 41 15.59 -13.40 -5.54
C ALA A 41 14.31 -12.95 -6.27
N SER A 42 13.74 -13.82 -7.11
CA SER A 42 12.45 -13.57 -7.77
C SER A 42 11.31 -13.45 -6.75
N GLN A 43 11.24 -14.35 -5.76
CA GLN A 43 10.24 -14.26 -4.70
C GLN A 43 10.43 -13.03 -3.81
N MET A 44 11.67 -12.64 -3.49
CA MET A 44 11.96 -11.39 -2.78
C MET A 44 11.49 -10.16 -3.58
N ALA A 45 11.66 -10.16 -4.91
CA ALA A 45 11.13 -9.11 -5.76
C ALA A 45 9.58 -9.07 -5.72
N ALA A 46 8.91 -10.22 -5.63
CA ALA A 46 7.47 -10.30 -5.44
C ALA A 46 7.00 -9.85 -4.06
N VAL A 47 7.77 -10.08 -2.99
CA VAL A 47 7.50 -9.53 -1.64
C VAL A 47 7.61 -8.02 -1.66
N ARG A 48 8.73 -7.48 -2.20
CA ARG A 48 8.88 -6.04 -2.44
C ARG A 48 7.65 -5.54 -3.21
N LYS A 49 7.29 -6.25 -4.30
CA LYS A 49 6.03 -6.28 -5.07
C LYS A 49 4.74 -5.90 -4.31
N ALA A 50 4.57 -6.54 -3.18
CA ALA A 50 3.40 -6.38 -2.33
C ALA A 50 3.57 -5.18 -1.39
N LEU A 51 4.76 -4.99 -0.84
CA LEU A 51 5.06 -3.93 0.12
C LEU A 51 4.90 -2.53 -0.47
N ASP A 52 5.55 -2.19 -1.60
CA ASP A 52 5.37 -0.83 -2.15
C ASP A 52 3.91 -0.57 -2.60
N SER A 53 3.13 -1.62 -2.92
CA SER A 53 1.69 -1.44 -3.21
C SER A 53 0.91 -1.05 -1.97
N ALA A 54 1.23 -1.62 -0.80
CA ALA A 54 0.67 -1.21 0.47
C ALA A 54 1.17 0.19 0.87
N TYR A 55 2.44 0.49 0.63
CA TYR A 55 3.04 1.80 0.91
C TYR A 55 2.34 2.93 0.14
N VAL A 56 2.15 2.79 -1.17
CA VAL A 56 1.46 3.79 -2.00
C VAL A 56 0.05 4.08 -1.46
N ARG A 57 -0.70 3.04 -1.10
CA ARG A 57 -2.05 3.19 -0.53
C ARG A 57 -2.05 3.90 0.81
N MET A 58 -1.07 3.60 1.66
CA MET A 58 -0.91 4.31 2.94
C MET A 58 -0.60 5.80 2.72
N THR A 59 0.28 6.12 1.77
CA THR A 59 0.61 7.51 1.42
C THR A 59 -0.60 8.27 0.91
N VAL A 60 -1.41 7.65 0.04
CA VAL A 60 -2.65 8.26 -0.46
C VAL A 60 -3.67 8.46 0.67
N CYS A 61 -3.85 7.47 1.54
CA CYS A 61 -4.71 7.60 2.72
C CYS A 61 -4.27 8.75 3.62
N PHE A 62 -2.96 8.90 3.84
CA PHE A 62 -2.39 10.02 4.60
C PHE A 62 -2.71 11.37 3.94
N MET A 63 -2.48 11.49 2.62
CA MET A 63 -2.80 12.71 1.88
C MET A 63 -4.29 13.07 1.96
N GLN A 64 -5.17 12.08 1.82
CA GLN A 64 -6.62 12.25 1.97
C GLN A 64 -6.97 12.83 3.34
N GLN A 65 -6.46 12.22 4.43
CA GLN A 65 -6.77 12.66 5.79
C GLN A 65 -6.23 14.08 6.09
N GLU A 66 -4.99 14.38 5.71
CA GLU A 66 -4.39 15.71 5.96
C GLU A 66 -5.09 16.81 5.15
N LEU A 67 -5.44 16.54 3.89
CA LEU A 67 -6.13 17.51 3.05
C LEU A 67 -7.57 17.74 3.52
N GLN A 68 -8.28 16.69 3.96
CA GLN A 68 -9.60 16.83 4.58
C GLN A 68 -9.56 17.62 5.90
N GLN A 69 -8.50 17.50 6.69
CA GLN A 69 -8.35 18.29 7.91
C GLN A 69 -8.04 19.77 7.66
N ARG A 70 -7.34 20.08 6.57
CA ARG A 70 -6.89 21.45 6.24
C ARG A 70 -7.89 22.23 5.38
N LEU A 71 -8.72 21.55 4.58
CA LEU A 71 -9.72 22.18 3.72
C LEU A 71 -11.04 22.32 4.48
N ALA A 72 -11.62 23.52 4.49
CA ALA A 72 -12.95 23.77 5.06
C ALA A 72 -14.01 22.86 4.40
N PRO A 73 -15.04 22.40 5.14
CA PRO A 73 -15.90 21.29 4.74
C PRO A 73 -16.94 21.72 3.70
N ASP A 74 -16.52 21.94 2.46
CA ASP A 74 -17.41 21.94 1.31
C ASP A 74 -17.46 20.54 0.70
N ALA A 75 -18.64 19.91 0.72
CA ALA A 75 -18.85 18.56 0.20
C ALA A 75 -18.44 18.42 -1.29
N ARG A 76 -18.57 19.50 -2.09
CA ARG A 76 -18.10 19.52 -3.50
C ARG A 76 -16.58 19.36 -3.60
N ARG A 77 -15.82 20.13 -2.81
CA ARG A 77 -14.35 20.06 -2.80
C ARG A 77 -13.83 18.72 -2.27
N GLN A 78 -14.57 18.06 -1.37
CA GLN A 78 -14.23 16.72 -0.89
C GLN A 78 -14.33 15.66 -2.00
N GLY A 79 -15.34 15.75 -2.87
CA GLY A 79 -15.48 14.86 -4.03
C GLY A 79 -14.35 15.03 -5.04
N GLU A 80 -14.10 16.26 -5.47
CA GLU A 80 -13.00 16.61 -6.40
C GLU A 80 -11.64 16.15 -5.87
N LEU A 81 -11.39 16.33 -4.56
CA LEU A 81 -10.16 15.89 -3.93
C LEU A 81 -10.00 14.36 -3.94
N SER A 82 -11.08 13.62 -3.71
CA SER A 82 -11.04 12.16 -3.73
C SER A 82 -10.65 11.65 -5.12
N GLU A 83 -11.22 12.23 -6.17
CA GLU A 83 -10.91 11.86 -7.57
C GLU A 83 -9.44 12.09 -7.92
N VAL A 84 -8.89 13.27 -7.57
CA VAL A 84 -7.47 13.57 -7.79
C VAL A 84 -6.56 12.59 -7.05
N LEU A 85 -6.92 12.19 -5.84
CA LEU A 85 -6.11 11.26 -5.04
C LEU A 85 -6.16 9.83 -5.57
N ASP A 86 -7.29 9.41 -6.15
CA ASP A 86 -7.39 8.14 -6.87
C ASP A 86 -6.52 8.13 -8.13
N GLU A 87 -6.45 9.25 -8.87
CA GLU A 87 -5.54 9.40 -10.02
C GLU A 87 -4.07 9.35 -9.60
N VAL A 88 -3.69 10.08 -8.54
CA VAL A 88 -2.33 10.05 -7.99
C VAL A 88 -1.97 8.62 -7.55
N GLN A 89 -2.89 7.91 -6.90
CA GLN A 89 -2.67 6.51 -6.52
C GLN A 89 -2.40 5.63 -7.74
N ALA A 90 -3.18 5.80 -8.81
CA ALA A 90 -3.02 5.05 -10.05
C ALA A 90 -1.68 5.35 -10.73
N LEU A 91 -1.24 6.61 -10.73
CA LEU A 91 0.06 7.02 -11.27
C LEU A 91 1.22 6.45 -10.45
N LEU A 92 1.19 6.58 -9.13
CA LEU A 92 2.20 6.02 -8.24
C LEU A 92 2.30 4.49 -8.37
N GLY A 93 1.18 3.82 -8.63
CA GLY A 93 1.16 2.38 -8.92
C GLY A 93 1.86 1.97 -10.21
N LYS A 94 2.02 2.88 -11.19
CA LYS A 94 2.67 2.64 -12.49
C LYS A 94 4.17 2.94 -12.50
N VAL A 95 4.67 3.70 -11.54
CA VAL A 95 6.10 4.09 -11.42
C VAL A 95 6.96 2.94 -10.86
N ARG A 96 6.34 1.80 -10.54
CA ARG A 96 6.91 0.69 -9.79
C ARG A 96 7.29 -0.51 -10.65
#